data_AF-A0A6P4FML7-F1
#
_entry.id   AF-A0A6P4FML7-F1
#
_cell.length_a   1.000
_cell.length_b   1.000
_cell.length_c   1.000
_cell.angle_alpha   90.00
_cell.angle_beta   90.00
_cell.angle_gamma   90.00
#
_symmetry.space_group_name_H-M   'P 1'
#
loop_
_entity.id
_entity.type
_entity.pdbx_description
1 polymer ?
#
loop_
_entity_poly.entity_id
_entity_poly.type
_entity_poly.pdbx_seq_one_letter_code
_entity_poly.pdbx_strand_id
1 'polypeptide(L)'
;GGGGGGLSEIDFQRLAQIIATSIQKVQQNVSTMQRMVNQLNTPQDSPELKKQLHQIMTYTNQLVTDTNNQINEVDKCKERHLKIQRDRLVDEFTAALTAFQAVQRKTADIEKTALRQARGDSYNIA
;
A
#
# COMPACT_ATOMS: atom_id res chain seq x y z
N GLY A 1 -12.84 37.43 -15.77
CA GLY A 1 -11.87 36.32 -15.89
C GLY A 1 -11.20 36.14 -14.56
N GLY A 2 -11.54 35.08 -13.83
CA GLY A 2 -11.02 34.83 -12.50
C GLY A 2 -9.70 34.08 -12.56
N GLY A 3 -8.58 34.79 -12.41
CA GLY A 3 -7.31 34.18 -12.04
C GLY A 3 -7.31 33.94 -10.53
N GLY A 4 -7.55 32.69 -10.12
CA GLY A 4 -7.36 32.23 -8.75
C GLY A 4 -6.48 31.01 -8.80
N GLY A 5 -5.33 31.04 -8.10
CA GLY A 5 -4.33 29.97 -8.06
C GLY A 5 -4.81 28.70 -7.33
N GLY A 6 -5.91 28.12 -7.80
CA GLY A 6 -6.41 26.80 -7.42
C GLY A 6 -6.10 25.77 -8.50
N LEU A 7 -6.01 24.51 -8.09
CA LEU A 7 -5.82 23.38 -9.00
C LEU A 7 -6.95 23.37 -10.05
N SER A 8 -6.59 23.36 -11.34
CA SER A 8 -7.60 23.38 -12.40
C SER A 8 -8.41 22.08 -12.43
N GLU A 9 -9.64 22.13 -12.93
CA GLU A 9 -10.48 20.92 -13.08
C GLU A 9 -9.81 19.85 -13.94
N ILE A 10 -9.08 20.26 -14.99
CA ILE A 10 -8.33 19.33 -15.85
C ILE A 10 -7.21 18.65 -15.07
N ASP A 11 -6.47 19.39 -14.24
CA ASP A 11 -5.43 18.83 -13.39
C ASP A 11 -6.02 17.90 -12.32
N PHE A 12 -7.18 18.27 -11.76
CA PHE A 12 -7.92 17.42 -10.83
C PHE A 12 -8.29 16.09 -11.49
N GLN A 13 -8.89 16.10 -12.68
CA GLN A 13 -9.29 14.88 -13.37
C GLN A 13 -8.09 14.01 -13.71
N ARG A 14 -6.96 14.60 -14.11
CA ARG A 14 -5.72 13.86 -14.35
C ARG A 14 -5.20 13.21 -13.06
N LEU A 15 -5.13 13.95 -11.96
CA LEU A 15 -4.69 13.41 -10.67
C LEU A 15 -5.63 12.32 -10.17
N ALA A 16 -6.94 12.53 -10.27
CA ALA A 16 -7.97 11.55 -9.90
C ALA A 16 -7.78 10.21 -10.63
N GLN A 17 -7.51 10.25 -11.94
CA GLN A 17 -7.25 9.04 -12.72
C GLN A 17 -5.95 8.32 -12.30
N ILE A 18 -4.88 9.08 -12.02
CA ILE A 18 -3.61 8.52 -11.55
C ILE A 18 -3.83 7.86 -10.19
N ILE A 19 -4.50 8.55 -9.25
CA ILE A 19 -4.83 8.03 -7.92
C ILE A 19 -5.64 6.74 -8.02
N ALA A 20 -6.74 6.74 -8.81
CA ALA A 20 -7.58 5.57 -8.98
C ALA A 20 -6.78 4.36 -9.51
N THR A 21 -5.89 4.59 -10.48
CA THR A 21 -5.00 3.55 -11.02
C THR A 21 -4.02 3.04 -9.96
N SER A 22 -3.45 3.95 -9.17
CA SER A 22 -2.54 3.59 -8.07
C SER A 22 -3.25 2.79 -6.98
N ILE A 23 -4.48 3.16 -6.60
CA ILE A 23 -5.30 2.41 -5.64
C ILE A 23 -5.50 0.96 -6.12
N GLN A 24 -5.89 0.77 -7.39
CA GLN A 24 -6.07 -0.57 -7.95
C GLN A 24 -4.78 -1.39 -7.89
N LYS A 25 -3.64 -0.79 -8.23
CA LYS A 25 -2.33 -1.44 -8.14
C LYS A 25 -1.96 -1.80 -6.69
N VAL A 26 -2.21 -0.92 -5.72
CA VAL A 26 -2.01 -1.22 -4.30
C VAL A 26 -2.86 -2.43 -3.90
N GLN A 27 -4.15 -2.45 -4.25
CA GLN A 27 -5.04 -3.57 -3.93
C GLN A 27 -4.59 -4.91 -4.55
N GLN A 28 -4.12 -4.88 -5.80
CA GLN A 28 -3.56 -6.05 -6.48
C GLN A 28 -2.29 -6.54 -5.77
N ASN A 29 -1.36 -5.63 -5.47
CA ASN A 29 -0.13 -5.95 -4.74
C ASN A 29 -0.44 -6.54 -3.36
N VAL A 30 -1.38 -5.94 -2.62
CA VAL A 30 -1.86 -6.44 -1.31
C VAL A 30 -2.37 -7.87 -1.42
N SER A 31 -3.18 -8.16 -2.43
CA SER A 31 -3.71 -9.51 -2.66
C SER A 31 -2.59 -10.51 -2.95
N THR A 32 -1.61 -10.12 -3.77
CA THR A 32 -0.43 -10.95 -4.07
C THR A 32 0.42 -11.18 -2.82
N MET A 33 0.75 -10.12 -2.08
CA MET A 33 1.52 -10.22 -0.84
C MET A 33 0.80 -11.09 0.19
N GLN A 34 -0.52 -10.99 0.31
CA GLN A 34 -1.29 -11.82 1.25
C GLN A 34 -1.14 -13.32 0.95
N ARG A 35 -1.10 -13.71 -0.33
CA ARG A 35 -0.84 -15.11 -0.73
C ARG A 35 0.57 -15.53 -0.41
N MET A 36 1.57 -14.70 -0.71
CA MET A 36 2.98 -14.98 -0.43
C MET A 36 3.23 -15.12 1.08
N VAL A 37 2.67 -14.20 1.87
CA VAL A 37 2.74 -14.22 3.34
C VAL A 37 2.09 -15.47 3.93
N ASN A 38 1.04 -16.01 3.30
CA ASN A 38 0.43 -17.27 3.73
C ASN A 38 1.30 -18.51 3.41
N GLN A 39 2.24 -18.39 2.48
CA GLN A 39 3.20 -19.45 2.14
C GLN A 39 4.47 -19.38 3.00
N LEU A 40 4.74 -18.24 3.65
CA LEU A 40 5.83 -18.12 4.63
C LEU A 40 5.56 -19.00 5.86
N ASN A 41 6.62 -19.61 6.40
CA ASN A 41 6.56 -20.64 7.45
C ASN A 41 5.80 -21.92 7.07
N THR A 42 5.57 -22.15 5.79
CA THR A 42 5.14 -23.46 5.28
C THR A 42 6.36 -24.16 4.65
N PRO A 43 6.28 -25.46 4.32
CA PRO A 43 7.33 -26.13 3.55
C PRO A 43 7.60 -25.50 2.17
N GLN A 44 6.74 -24.58 1.71
CA GLN A 44 6.90 -23.82 0.46
C GLN A 44 7.68 -22.50 0.66
N ASP A 45 8.10 -22.19 1.88
CA ASP A 45 8.93 -21.01 2.15
C ASP A 45 10.27 -21.12 1.40
N SER A 46 10.69 -20.02 0.77
CA SER A 46 11.96 -19.96 0.04
C SER A 46 12.56 -18.55 0.09
N PRO A 47 13.90 -18.42 -0.04
CA PRO A 47 14.56 -17.12 -0.11
C PRO A 47 14.05 -16.25 -1.27
N GLU A 48 13.69 -16.87 -2.40
CA GLU A 48 13.16 -16.16 -3.57
C GLU A 48 11.76 -15.60 -3.30
N LEU A 49 10.88 -16.36 -2.63
CA LEU A 49 9.57 -15.88 -2.20
C LEU A 49 9.69 -14.65 -1.28
N LYS A 50 10.62 -14.70 -0.31
CA LYS A 50 10.90 -13.57 0.59
C LYS A 50 11.43 -12.34 -0.17
N LYS A 51 12.36 -12.56 -1.10
CA LYS A 51 12.91 -11.49 -1.94
C LYS A 51 11.82 -10.82 -2.78
N GLN A 52 10.98 -11.60 -3.45
CA GLN A 52 9.85 -11.08 -4.24
C GLN A 52 8.85 -10.34 -3.35
N LEU A 53 8.55 -10.85 -2.15
CA LEU A 53 7.67 -10.18 -1.20
C LEU A 53 8.23 -8.81 -0.81
N HIS A 54 9.51 -8.72 -0.46
CA HIS A 54 10.15 -7.44 -0.13
C HIS A 54 10.15 -6.46 -1.32
N GLN A 55 10.35 -6.94 -2.55
CA GLN A 55 10.27 -6.10 -3.74
C GLN A 55 8.86 -5.50 -3.93
N ILE A 56 7.81 -6.33 -3.83
CA ILE A 56 6.43 -5.86 -3.94
C ILE A 56 6.07 -4.92 -2.79
N MET A 57 6.52 -5.20 -1.57
CA MET A 57 6.32 -4.29 -0.42
C MET A 57 6.98 -2.93 -0.66
N THR A 58 8.21 -2.91 -1.17
CA THR A 58 8.96 -1.67 -1.43
C THR A 58 8.30 -0.85 -2.52
N TYR A 59 7.94 -1.50 -3.63
CA TYR A 59 7.17 -0.86 -4.72
C TYR A 59 5.82 -0.30 -4.22
N THR A 60 5.10 -1.07 -3.39
CA THR A 60 3.81 -0.65 -2.86
C THR A 60 3.95 0.52 -1.88
N ASN A 61 5.00 0.56 -1.06
CA ASN A 61 5.29 1.70 -0.19
C ASN A 61 5.51 2.98 -0.99
N GLN A 62 6.29 2.91 -2.07
CA GLN A 62 6.51 4.05 -2.95
C GLN A 62 5.19 4.51 -3.59
N LEU A 63 4.41 3.56 -4.13
CA LEU A 63 3.12 3.85 -4.74
C LEU A 63 2.14 4.52 -3.76
N VAL A 64 2.07 4.04 -2.52
CA VAL A 64 1.27 4.63 -1.45
C VAL A 64 1.75 6.05 -1.13
N THR A 65 3.06 6.27 -1.04
CA THR A 65 3.64 7.59 -0.76
C THR A 65 3.30 8.59 -1.87
N ASP A 66 3.48 8.19 -3.12
CA ASP A 66 3.15 9.02 -4.28
C ASP A 66 1.65 9.32 -4.36
N THR A 67 0.81 8.32 -4.09
CA THR A 67 -0.65 8.47 -4.07
C THR A 67 -1.10 9.40 -2.94
N ASN A 68 -0.48 9.33 -1.77
CA ASN A 68 -0.77 10.22 -0.65
C ASN A 68 -0.47 11.69 -1.01
N ASN A 69 0.64 11.94 -1.71
CA ASN A 69 0.96 13.28 -2.20
C ASN A 69 -0.10 13.77 -3.21
N GLN A 70 -0.52 12.91 -4.13
CA GLN A 70 -1.56 13.26 -5.11
C GLN A 70 -2.93 13.51 -4.46
N ILE A 71 -3.31 12.70 -3.46
CA ILE A 71 -4.53 12.91 -2.65
C ILE A 71 -4.50 14.28 -1.98
N ASN A 72 -3.35 14.68 -1.39
CA ASN A 72 -3.20 15.99 -0.78
C ASN A 72 -3.35 17.14 -1.79
N GLU A 73 -2.91 16.97 -3.03
CA GLU A 73 -3.13 17.96 -4.10
C GLU A 73 -4.60 18.05 -4.51
N VAL A 74 -5.27 16.91 -4.66
CA VAL A 74 -6.70 16.83 -4.98
C VAL A 74 -7.55 17.43 -3.85
N ASP A 75 -7.14 17.30 -2.58
CA ASP A 75 -7.84 17.88 -1.44
C ASP A 75 -7.82 19.42 -1.41
N LYS A 76 -6.81 20.05 -2.03
CA LYS A 76 -6.77 21.51 -2.21
C LYS A 76 -7.86 22.02 -3.15
N CYS A 77 -8.45 21.17 -3.98
CA CYS A 77 -9.55 21.54 -4.86
C CYS A 77 -10.85 21.67 -4.04
N LYS A 78 -11.38 22.91 -3.96
CA LYS A 78 -12.60 23.24 -3.18
C LYS A 78 -13.87 23.33 -4.01
N GLU A 79 -13.80 22.92 -5.27
CA GLU A 79 -14.94 22.89 -6.18
C GLU A 79 -16.03 21.95 -5.67
N ARG A 80 -17.22 22.49 -5.39
CA ARG A 80 -18.31 21.71 -4.77
C ARG A 80 -18.75 20.52 -5.61
N HIS A 81 -18.69 20.65 -6.94
CA HIS A 81 -19.11 19.60 -7.87
C HIS A 81 -18.11 18.42 -7.91
N LEU A 82 -16.84 18.62 -7.51
CA LEU A 82 -15.80 17.59 -7.46
C LEU A 82 -15.70 16.89 -6.10
N LYS A 83 -16.39 17.43 -5.08
CA LYS A 83 -16.33 16.93 -3.70
C LYS A 83 -16.60 15.42 -3.59
N ILE A 84 -17.64 14.92 -4.23
CA ILE A 84 -18.01 13.49 -4.16
C ILE A 84 -16.90 12.61 -4.73
N GLN A 85 -16.31 13.02 -5.86
CA GLN A 85 -15.22 12.27 -6.49
C GLN A 85 -13.97 12.26 -5.62
N ARG A 86 -13.61 13.41 -5.03
CA ARG A 86 -12.50 13.52 -4.09
C ARG A 86 -12.72 12.65 -2.85
N ASP A 87 -13.85 12.81 -2.18
CA ASP A 87 -14.15 12.09 -0.93
C ASP A 87 -14.08 10.57 -1.19
N ARG A 88 -14.62 10.11 -2.33
CA ARG A 88 -14.51 8.72 -2.77
C ARG A 88 -13.06 8.24 -2.97
N LEU A 89 -12.20 9.05 -3.60
CA LEU A 89 -10.78 8.71 -3.79
C LEU A 89 -10.05 8.57 -2.44
N VAL A 90 -10.35 9.46 -1.49
CA VAL A 90 -9.79 9.40 -0.13
C VAL A 90 -10.25 8.14 0.60
N ASP A 91 -11.53 7.79 0.51
CA ASP A 91 -12.08 6.58 1.12
C ASP A 91 -11.47 5.31 0.53
N GLU A 92 -11.42 5.21 -0.80
CA GLU A 92 -10.84 4.06 -1.50
C GLU A 92 -9.33 3.91 -1.21
N PHE A 93 -8.61 5.04 -1.15
CA PHE A 93 -7.19 5.03 -0.79
C PHE A 93 -6.97 4.61 0.67
N THR A 94 -7.77 5.11 1.59
CA THR A 94 -7.71 4.76 3.02
C THR A 94 -7.96 3.26 3.23
N ALA A 95 -8.94 2.69 2.52
CA ALA A 95 -9.20 1.25 2.53
C ALA A 95 -8.01 0.45 2.00
N ALA A 96 -7.42 0.86 0.87
CA ALA A 96 -6.24 0.21 0.30
C ALA A 96 -5.02 0.28 1.22
N LEU A 97 -4.78 1.45 1.83
CA LEU A 97 -3.70 1.65 2.81
C LEU A 97 -3.89 0.76 4.05
N THR A 98 -5.09 0.70 4.58
CA THR A 98 -5.42 -0.14 5.76
C THR A 98 -5.13 -1.61 5.45
N ALA A 99 -5.52 -2.09 4.26
CA ALA A 99 -5.25 -3.45 3.83
C ALA A 99 -3.75 -3.72 3.68
N PHE A 100 -2.99 -2.77 3.11
CA PHE A 100 -1.55 -2.88 3.00
C PHE A 100 -0.85 -2.92 4.36
N GLN A 101 -1.24 -2.06 5.30
CA GLN A 101 -0.70 -2.08 6.66
C GLN A 101 -1.00 -3.40 7.39
N ALA A 102 -2.16 -4.02 7.14
CA ALA A 102 -2.47 -5.33 7.71
C ALA A 102 -1.51 -6.41 7.20
N VAL A 103 -1.18 -6.39 5.90
CA VAL A 103 -0.16 -7.27 5.32
C VAL A 103 1.22 -7.01 5.94
N GLN A 104 1.63 -5.73 6.06
CA GLN A 104 2.91 -5.38 6.68
C GLN A 104 3.05 -5.93 8.11
N ARG A 105 2.00 -5.78 8.94
CA ARG A 105 1.96 -6.32 10.31
C ARG A 105 2.13 -7.83 10.30
N LYS A 106 1.39 -8.53 9.43
CA LYS A 106 1.48 -9.99 9.30
C LYS A 106 2.87 -10.46 8.90
N THR A 107 3.52 -9.78 7.95
CA THR A 107 4.91 -10.07 7.57
C THR A 107 5.86 -9.90 8.75
N ALA A 108 5.75 -8.80 9.51
CA ALA A 108 6.59 -8.54 10.67
C ALA A 108 6.40 -9.58 11.79
N ASP A 109 5.16 -10.02 12.04
CA ASP A 109 4.86 -11.08 13.02
C ASP A 109 5.49 -12.42 12.63
N ILE A 110 5.50 -12.74 11.34
CA ILE A 110 6.14 -13.93 10.78
C ILE A 110 7.66 -13.87 10.97
N GLU A 111 8.30 -12.77 10.59
CA GLU A 111 9.74 -12.58 10.76
C GLU A 111 10.15 -12.69 12.24
N LYS A 112 9.37 -12.07 13.13
CA LYS A 112 9.59 -12.14 14.58
C LYS A 112 9.47 -13.57 15.11
N THR A 113 8.52 -14.35 14.60
CA THR A 113 8.33 -15.75 15.01
C THR A 113 9.45 -16.64 14.51
N ALA A 114 9.86 -16.48 13.25
CA ALA A 114 11.00 -17.20 12.67
C ALA A 114 12.31 -16.91 13.43
N LEU A 115 12.57 -15.66 13.79
CA LEU A 115 13.74 -15.28 14.60
C LEU A 115 13.72 -15.88 16.00
N ARG A 116 12.54 -16.00 16.62
CA ARG A 116 12.37 -16.63 17.94
C ARG A 116 12.62 -18.13 17.89
N GLN A 117 12.13 -18.82 16.87
CA GLN A 117 12.38 -20.25 16.66
C GLN A 117 13.87 -20.52 16.43
N ALA A 118 14.50 -19.77 15.53
CA ALA A 118 15.94 -19.90 15.27
C ALA A 118 16.81 -19.68 16.53
N ARG A 119 16.37 -18.82 17.45
CA ARG A 119 17.04 -18.61 18.76
C ARG A 119 16.70 -19.67 19.79
N GLY A 120 15.51 -20.27 19.76
CA GLY A 120 15.10 -21.35 20.65
C GLY A 120 15.81 -22.67 20.34
N ASP A 121 16.01 -22.98 19.05
CA ASP A 121 16.72 -24.18 18.62
C ASP A 121 18.20 -24.18 19.02
N SER A 122 18.81 -22.99 19.19
CA SER A 122 20.19 -22.87 19.67
C SER A 122 20.40 -23.17 21.17
N TYR A 123 19.34 -23.34 21.96
CA TYR A 123 19.44 -23.65 23.41
C TYR A 123 19.22 -25.12 23.77
N ASN A 124 18.94 -26.00 22.80
CA ASN A 124 18.69 -27.43 23.04
C ASN A 124 19.85 -28.37 22.62
N ILE A 125 21.04 -27.82 22.41
CA ILE A 125 22.28 -28.61 22.27
C ILE A 125 23.11 -28.35 23.53
N ALA A 126 22.79 -29.07 24.60
CA ALA A 126 23.64 -29.22 25.79
C ALA A 126 23.52 -30.66 26.29
#